data_AF-A0A1F4C6N5-F1
#
_entry.id   AF-A0A1F4C6N5-F1
#
_cell.length_a   1.000
_cell.length_b   1.000
_cell.length_c   1.000
_cell.angle_alpha   90.00
_cell.angle_beta   90.00
_cell.angle_gamma   90.00
#
_symmetry.space_group_name_H-M   'P 1'
#
loop_
_entity.id
_entity.type
_entity.pdbx_description
1 polymer ?
#
loop_
_entity_poly.entity_id
_entity_poly.type
_entity_poly.pdbx_seq_one_letter_code
_entity_poly.pdbx_strand_id
1 'polypeptide(L)'
;MPGLIAEILSEKVAVSYWGVHGTLPVPGPSSLRYGGNTPCVSVEISGEPLYIFDCGSGIKRLSDHLAATKVQRLSARVFISHTHWDHINTIPFFGPLYVRGNQIEVFGPYQGDLTIERAIAAQMESVYFPVTIREFGARLVFRDLREETLNFGSVRIDTILLKHPGYCLGYRLSCHGHSVCYITDNELYLSTDPRYDLGYVERLANFVRGADVLITDTTYRDHEYPTKVDWGHSCVSEVADLAARAKVKRLHLFHHDPDQSDDDIDVKLKETREALARLGSDVACEAPSEGSKLVL
;
A
#
# COMPACT_ATOMS: atom_id res chain seq x y z
N MET A 1 24.96 14.60 20.09
CA MET A 1 24.32 13.62 20.99
C MET A 1 22.91 13.99 21.48
N PRO A 2 22.52 15.26 21.74
CA PRO A 2 21.14 15.55 22.17
C PRO A 2 20.07 15.27 21.09
N GLY A 3 20.43 15.41 19.80
CA GLY A 3 19.49 15.16 18.68
C GLY A 3 19.08 13.70 18.51
N LEU A 4 20.02 12.75 18.69
CA LEU A 4 19.74 11.33 18.47
C LEU A 4 18.80 10.75 19.55
N ILE A 5 18.95 11.19 20.81
CA ILE A 5 18.03 10.80 21.89
C ILE A 5 16.65 11.43 21.66
N ALA A 6 16.58 12.71 21.26
CA ALA A 6 15.31 13.37 20.95
C ALA A 6 14.59 12.76 19.73
N GLU A 7 15.33 12.26 18.74
CA GLU A 7 14.80 11.57 17.57
C GLU A 7 14.30 10.15 17.91
N ILE A 8 15.04 9.41 18.74
CA ILE A 8 14.60 8.11 19.28
C ILE A 8 13.37 8.26 20.19
N LEU A 9 13.28 9.36 20.94
CA LEU A 9 12.10 9.70 21.74
C LEU A 9 10.97 10.31 20.92
N SER A 10 11.18 10.60 19.64
CA SER A 10 10.13 11.17 18.81
C SER A 10 9.18 10.04 18.38
N GLU A 11 7.92 10.14 18.81
CA GLU A 11 6.81 9.24 18.45
C GLU A 11 6.33 9.43 17.00
N LYS A 12 7.22 9.90 16.12
CA LYS A 12 6.90 10.26 14.74
C LYS A 12 6.66 9.02 13.91
N VAL A 13 5.56 9.04 13.17
CA VAL A 13 5.26 8.06 12.11
C VAL A 13 5.35 8.77 10.77
N ALA A 14 6.21 8.27 9.89
CA ALA A 14 6.50 8.87 8.60
C ALA A 14 6.11 7.94 7.45
N VAL A 15 5.17 8.36 6.60
CA VAL A 15 4.71 7.61 5.42
C VAL A 15 5.36 8.19 4.17
N SER A 16 6.00 7.34 3.37
CA SER A 16 6.62 7.73 2.09
C SER A 16 6.09 6.88 0.94
N TYR A 17 5.88 7.51 -0.21
CA TYR A 17 5.30 6.88 -1.41
C TYR A 17 6.39 6.66 -2.46
N TRP A 18 6.54 5.42 -2.94
CA TRP A 18 7.58 5.04 -3.90
C TRP A 18 7.01 4.58 -5.25
N GLY A 19 5.73 4.20 -5.27
CA GLY A 19 4.93 3.99 -6.46
C GLY A 19 3.46 4.07 -6.09
N VAL A 20 2.66 4.66 -6.99
CA VAL A 20 1.27 5.08 -6.74
C VAL A 20 0.28 4.63 -7.83
N HIS A 21 0.78 4.09 -8.94
CA HIS A 21 -0.05 3.53 -10.02
C HIS A 21 -0.37 2.07 -9.74
N GLY A 22 -1.39 1.53 -10.40
CA GLY A 22 -1.76 0.12 -10.35
C GLY A 22 -1.50 -0.60 -11.67
N THR A 23 -1.64 -1.93 -11.66
CA THR A 23 -1.60 -2.86 -12.81
C THR A 23 -0.28 -2.96 -13.56
N LEU A 24 0.33 -1.84 -13.97
CA LEU A 24 1.62 -1.81 -14.66
C LEU A 24 2.32 -0.44 -14.51
N PRO A 25 3.66 -0.39 -14.60
CA PRO A 25 4.37 0.88 -14.56
C PRO A 25 4.08 1.74 -15.81
N VAL A 26 3.85 3.02 -15.61
CA VAL A 26 3.51 4.00 -16.67
C VAL A 26 4.66 5.00 -16.84
N PRO A 27 5.67 4.72 -17.68
CA PRO A 27 6.70 5.71 -17.97
C PRO A 27 6.21 6.70 -19.04
N GLY A 28 6.53 7.98 -18.88
CA GLY A 28 6.38 8.94 -19.97
C GLY A 28 5.94 10.33 -19.52
N PRO A 29 5.69 11.24 -20.48
CA PRO A 29 5.28 12.61 -20.18
C PRO A 29 3.94 12.74 -19.45
N SER A 30 3.08 11.73 -19.52
CA SER A 30 1.74 11.72 -18.92
C SER A 30 1.73 11.36 -17.43
N SER A 31 2.87 10.99 -16.84
CA SER A 31 2.99 10.50 -15.46
C SER A 31 4.15 11.16 -14.69
N LEU A 32 4.51 12.40 -15.05
CA LEU A 32 5.63 13.12 -14.45
C LEU A 32 5.28 13.79 -13.11
N ARG A 33 4.01 14.14 -12.91
CA ARG A 33 3.52 14.85 -11.72
C ARG A 33 3.38 13.89 -10.54
N TYR A 34 2.72 12.75 -10.76
CA TYR A 34 2.49 11.76 -9.70
C TYR A 34 3.53 10.63 -9.69
N GLY A 35 4.24 10.42 -10.79
CA GLY A 35 5.14 9.27 -10.98
C GLY A 35 4.39 8.07 -11.56
N GLY A 36 5.09 7.10 -12.16
CA GLY A 36 4.51 5.99 -12.90
C GLY A 36 4.76 4.59 -12.33
N ASN A 37 5.34 4.47 -11.14
CA ASN A 37 5.67 3.20 -10.52
C ASN A 37 4.45 2.55 -9.84
N THR A 38 4.44 1.22 -9.85
CA THR A 38 3.41 0.40 -9.20
C THR A 38 3.63 0.30 -7.69
N PRO A 39 2.65 -0.20 -6.91
CA PRO A 39 2.55 0.07 -5.48
C PRO A 39 3.80 -0.24 -4.67
N CYS A 40 4.25 0.76 -3.93
CA CYS A 40 5.19 0.58 -2.83
C CYS A 40 5.10 1.79 -1.89
N VAL A 41 4.77 1.53 -0.63
CA VAL A 41 4.70 2.54 0.44
C VAL A 41 5.59 2.08 1.58
N SER A 42 6.31 3.00 2.22
CA SER A 42 7.04 2.69 3.44
C SER A 42 6.57 3.52 4.61
N VAL A 43 6.52 2.92 5.80
CA VAL A 43 6.26 3.61 7.06
C VAL A 43 7.49 3.48 7.96
N GLU A 44 8.11 4.62 8.24
CA GLU A 44 9.23 4.77 9.15
C GLU A 44 8.70 5.15 10.54
N ILE A 45 9.13 4.41 11.57
CA ILE A 45 8.77 4.66 12.97
C ILE A 45 10.08 4.61 13.76
N SER A 46 10.29 5.60 14.63
CA SER A 46 11.56 5.73 15.34
C SER A 46 11.85 4.52 16.23
N GLY A 47 13.04 3.93 16.08
CA GLY A 47 13.46 2.75 16.86
C GLY A 47 12.87 1.41 16.41
N GLU A 48 12.00 1.39 15.41
CA GLU A 48 11.38 0.18 14.87
C GLU A 48 11.99 -0.20 13.50
N PRO A 49 11.81 -1.47 13.05
CA PRO A 49 12.10 -1.86 11.67
C PRO A 49 11.32 -1.00 10.66
N LEU A 50 11.81 -0.93 9.43
CA LEU A 50 11.08 -0.29 8.33
C LEU A 50 9.87 -1.14 7.95
N TYR A 51 8.68 -0.55 7.91
CA TYR A 51 7.48 -1.22 7.41
C TYR A 51 7.31 -0.88 5.93
N ILE A 52 7.12 -1.88 5.08
CA ILE A 52 6.97 -1.72 3.63
C ILE A 52 5.65 -2.39 3.24
N PHE A 53 4.82 -1.71 2.47
CA PHE A 53 3.57 -2.21 1.92
C PHE A 53 3.71 -2.31 0.41
N ASP A 54 3.58 -3.55 -0.08
CA ASP A 54 3.81 -3.98 -1.45
C ASP A 54 5.22 -3.70 -2.02
N CYS A 55 5.56 -4.49 -3.03
CA CYS A 55 6.87 -4.54 -3.69
C CYS A 55 6.73 -4.48 -5.21
N GLY A 56 5.82 -3.61 -5.68
CA GLY A 56 5.74 -3.19 -7.07
C GLY A 56 6.99 -2.46 -7.53
N SER A 57 6.97 -1.87 -8.72
CA SER A 57 8.13 -1.20 -9.30
C SER A 57 8.69 -0.06 -8.45
N GLY A 58 7.86 0.53 -7.57
CA GLY A 58 8.29 1.53 -6.60
C GLY A 58 9.35 1.01 -5.62
N ILE A 59 9.43 -0.30 -5.36
CA ILE A 59 10.41 -0.88 -4.44
C ILE A 59 11.86 -0.60 -4.87
N LYS A 60 12.10 -0.44 -6.17
CA LYS A 60 13.41 -0.06 -6.70
C LYS A 60 13.81 1.34 -6.25
N ARG A 61 12.86 2.28 -6.21
CA ARG A 61 13.11 3.66 -5.74
C ARG A 61 13.42 3.67 -4.25
N LEU A 62 12.67 2.90 -3.45
CA LEU A 62 12.98 2.71 -2.03
C LEU A 62 14.38 2.09 -1.85
N SER A 63 14.73 1.07 -2.64
CA SER A 63 16.07 0.47 -2.60
C SER A 63 17.18 1.49 -2.86
N ASP A 64 17.02 2.33 -3.88
CA ASP A 64 18.02 3.36 -4.23
C ASP A 64 18.14 4.41 -3.13
N HIS A 65 17.01 4.80 -2.52
CA HIS A 65 16.99 5.71 -1.39
C HIS A 65 17.74 5.15 -0.17
N LEU A 66 17.50 3.89 0.19
CA LEU A 66 18.20 3.22 1.30
C LEU A 66 19.71 3.07 1.03
N ALA A 67 20.10 2.80 -0.21
CA ALA A 67 21.51 2.77 -0.60
C ALA A 67 22.18 4.14 -0.47
N ALA A 68 21.50 5.21 -0.89
CA ALA A 68 22.02 6.58 -0.83
C ALA A 68 22.19 7.09 0.62
N THR A 69 21.32 6.65 1.54
CA THR A 69 21.40 7.00 2.97
C THR A 69 22.45 6.21 3.75
N LYS A 70 23.18 5.28 3.09
CA LYS A 70 24.25 4.45 3.67
C LYS A 70 23.79 3.61 4.88
N VAL A 71 22.55 3.15 4.88
CA VAL A 71 22.05 2.19 5.88
C VAL A 71 22.88 0.91 5.79
N GLN A 72 23.69 0.63 6.83
CA GLN A 72 24.61 -0.52 6.82
C GLN A 72 23.94 -1.85 7.18
N ARG A 73 22.87 -1.81 7.98
CA ARG A 73 22.08 -2.98 8.39
C ARG A 73 20.61 -2.60 8.43
N LEU A 74 19.83 -3.17 7.52
CA LEU A 74 18.39 -2.98 7.45
C LEU A 74 17.67 -4.06 8.26
N SER A 75 16.72 -3.64 9.08
CA SER A 75 15.62 -4.49 9.54
C SER A 75 14.34 -3.98 8.90
N ALA A 76 13.58 -4.85 8.24
CA ALA A 76 12.33 -4.47 7.59
C ALA A 76 11.25 -5.55 7.71
N ARG A 77 9.99 -5.12 7.65
CA ARG A 77 8.81 -5.97 7.58
C ARG A 77 8.01 -5.58 6.35
N VAL A 78 7.91 -6.49 5.39
CA VAL A 78 7.21 -6.32 4.13
C VAL A 78 5.84 -6.96 4.24
N PHE A 79 4.79 -6.20 3.92
CA PHE A 79 3.41 -6.65 3.91
C PHE A 79 2.89 -6.56 2.48
N ILE A 80 2.69 -7.72 1.86
CA ILE A 80 2.15 -7.85 0.52
C ILE A 80 0.64 -7.94 0.62
N SER A 81 -0.11 -7.05 -0.03
CA SER A 81 -1.58 -7.05 -0.05
C SER A 81 -2.10 -8.30 -0.74
N HIS A 82 -1.57 -8.60 -1.92
CA HIS A 82 -1.82 -9.79 -2.72
C HIS A 82 -0.74 -9.99 -3.78
N THR A 83 -0.82 -11.10 -4.51
CA THR A 83 0.26 -11.58 -5.39
C THR A 83 0.06 -11.24 -6.86
N HIS A 84 -0.76 -10.23 -7.19
CA HIS A 84 -0.75 -9.69 -8.56
C HIS A 84 0.60 -9.06 -8.86
N TRP A 85 0.95 -9.07 -10.15
CA TRP A 85 2.31 -8.82 -10.61
C TRP A 85 2.81 -7.45 -10.19
N ASP A 86 2.00 -6.42 -10.31
CA ASP A 86 2.33 -5.06 -9.98
C ASP A 86 2.58 -4.81 -8.48
N HIS A 87 2.28 -5.78 -7.61
CA HIS A 87 2.58 -5.73 -6.17
C HIS A 87 3.84 -6.52 -5.78
N ILE A 88 4.37 -7.39 -6.65
CA ILE A 88 5.50 -8.28 -6.30
C ILE A 88 6.62 -8.35 -7.37
N ASN A 89 6.38 -7.89 -8.60
CA ASN A 89 7.27 -8.13 -9.74
C ASN A 89 8.69 -7.58 -9.59
N THR A 90 8.86 -6.54 -8.77
CA THR A 90 10.14 -5.83 -8.67
C THR A 90 10.88 -6.13 -7.36
N ILE A 91 10.33 -7.02 -6.53
CA ILE A 91 11.00 -7.50 -5.32
C ILE A 91 12.45 -7.99 -5.56
N PRO A 92 12.82 -8.63 -6.70
CA PRO A 92 14.19 -9.08 -6.90
C PRO A 92 15.20 -7.93 -7.05
N PHE A 93 14.71 -6.70 -7.29
CA PHE A 93 15.54 -5.50 -7.39
C PHE A 93 15.63 -4.72 -6.07
N PHE A 94 15.05 -5.24 -4.99
CA PHE A 94 15.26 -4.70 -3.65
C PHE A 94 16.65 -5.09 -3.15
N GLY A 95 17.64 -4.24 -3.43
CA GLY A 95 19.06 -4.42 -3.09
C GLY A 95 19.33 -4.93 -1.67
N PRO A 96 18.59 -4.49 -0.62
CA PRO A 96 18.76 -5.00 0.73
C PRO A 96 18.62 -6.52 0.91
N LEU A 97 17.94 -7.24 0.01
CA LEU A 97 17.84 -8.71 0.06
C LEU A 97 19.19 -9.41 -0.12
N TYR A 98 20.13 -8.77 -0.82
CA TYR A 98 21.45 -9.34 -1.14
C TYR A 98 22.54 -8.98 -0.13
N VAL A 99 22.23 -8.14 0.85
CA VAL A 99 23.22 -7.63 1.82
C VAL A 99 23.23 -8.48 3.07
N ARG A 100 24.38 -9.09 3.37
CA ARG A 100 24.56 -9.90 4.59
C ARG A 100 24.35 -9.09 5.85
N GLY A 101 23.61 -9.67 6.80
CA GLY A 101 23.32 -9.06 8.09
C GLY A 101 22.04 -8.23 8.14
N ASN A 102 21.37 -8.03 7.00
CA ASN A 102 20.00 -7.54 6.96
C ASN A 102 19.02 -8.61 7.45
N GLN A 103 17.89 -8.18 8.02
CA GLN A 103 16.81 -9.04 8.48
C GLN A 103 15.49 -8.54 7.88
N ILE A 104 14.84 -9.36 7.08
CA ILE A 104 13.60 -8.98 6.41
C ILE A 104 12.55 -10.06 6.66
N GLU A 105 11.43 -9.66 7.25
CA GLU A 105 10.25 -10.52 7.40
C GLU A 105 9.25 -10.15 6.30
N VAL A 106 8.71 -11.14 5.60
CA VAL A 106 7.75 -10.94 4.51
C VAL A 106 6.45 -11.63 4.86
N PHE A 107 5.38 -10.86 4.84
CA PHE A 107 4.03 -11.26 5.13
C PHE A 107 3.17 -11.09 3.89
N GLY A 108 2.24 -12.01 3.64
CA GLY A 108 1.30 -11.91 2.53
C GLY A 108 0.07 -12.77 2.76
N PRO A 109 -1.00 -12.63 1.96
CA PRO A 109 -2.22 -13.39 2.16
C PRO A 109 -2.00 -14.88 1.94
N TYR A 110 -2.65 -15.70 2.75
CA TYR A 110 -2.78 -17.13 2.49
C TYR A 110 -3.55 -17.37 1.18
N GLN A 111 -2.90 -17.96 0.17
CA GLN A 111 -3.49 -18.27 -1.14
C GLN A 111 -3.81 -19.77 -1.31
N GLY A 112 -4.11 -20.50 -0.23
CA GLY A 112 -4.31 -21.95 -0.31
C GLY A 112 -2.97 -22.70 -0.33
N ASP A 113 -2.65 -23.33 -1.47
CA ASP A 113 -1.45 -24.16 -1.65
C ASP A 113 -0.22 -23.37 -2.14
N LEU A 114 -0.41 -22.10 -2.48
CA LEU A 114 0.65 -21.17 -2.85
C LEU A 114 1.00 -20.29 -1.63
N THR A 115 2.19 -20.49 -1.08
CA THR A 115 2.70 -19.63 0.01
C THR A 115 3.30 -18.35 -0.56
N ILE A 116 3.39 -17.31 0.27
CA ILE A 116 4.04 -16.05 -0.12
C ILE A 116 5.51 -16.24 -0.52
N GLU A 117 6.23 -17.16 0.14
CA GLU A 117 7.59 -17.55 -0.25
C GLU A 117 7.63 -18.11 -1.67
N ARG A 118 6.71 -19.02 -2.02
CA ARG A 118 6.63 -19.61 -3.35
C ARG A 118 6.22 -18.59 -4.41
N ALA A 119 5.30 -17.69 -4.09
CA ALA A 119 4.88 -16.63 -5.01
C ALA A 119 6.05 -15.68 -5.35
N ILE A 120 6.85 -15.29 -4.36
CA ILE A 120 8.04 -14.46 -4.55
C ILE A 120 9.14 -15.22 -5.27
N ALA A 121 9.42 -16.46 -4.87
CA ALA A 121 10.41 -17.30 -5.52
C ALA A 121 10.09 -17.53 -7.01
N ALA A 122 8.80 -17.63 -7.37
CA ALA A 122 8.36 -17.80 -8.75
C ALA A 122 8.71 -16.61 -9.66
N GLN A 123 8.82 -15.38 -9.12
CA GLN A 123 9.30 -14.21 -9.86
C GLN A 123 10.80 -14.31 -10.21
N MET A 124 11.50 -15.23 -9.56
CA MET A 124 12.95 -15.38 -9.56
C MET A 124 13.39 -16.75 -10.10
N GLU A 125 12.52 -17.43 -10.82
CA GLU A 125 12.84 -18.71 -11.46
C GLU A 125 13.83 -18.50 -12.61
N SER A 126 14.82 -19.38 -12.71
CA SER A 126 16.01 -19.20 -13.57
C SER A 126 15.71 -19.02 -15.06
N VAL A 127 14.51 -19.43 -15.50
CA VAL A 127 14.04 -19.29 -16.88
C VAL A 127 13.74 -17.83 -17.23
N TYR A 128 13.23 -17.06 -16.27
CA TYR A 128 12.79 -15.67 -16.48
C TYR A 128 13.71 -14.65 -15.80
N PHE A 129 14.42 -15.06 -14.74
CA PHE A 129 15.31 -14.18 -13.98
C PHE A 129 16.58 -14.93 -13.55
N PRO A 130 17.80 -14.38 -13.76
CA PRO A 130 19.05 -15.11 -13.54
C PRO A 130 19.45 -15.26 -12.07
N VAL A 131 18.70 -14.67 -11.14
CA VAL A 131 18.97 -14.66 -9.71
C VAL A 131 17.82 -15.35 -8.99
N THR A 132 18.09 -16.34 -8.16
CA THR A 132 17.07 -17.04 -7.38
C THR A 132 17.04 -16.55 -5.94
N ILE A 133 16.09 -17.06 -5.15
CA ILE A 133 16.01 -16.78 -3.71
C ILE A 133 17.28 -17.25 -2.95
N ARG A 134 18.08 -18.17 -3.53
CA ARG A 134 19.29 -18.73 -2.91
C ARG A 134 20.45 -17.75 -2.88
N GLU A 135 20.43 -16.75 -3.74
CA GLU A 135 21.44 -15.69 -3.81
C GLU A 135 21.22 -14.60 -2.75
N PHE A 136 20.10 -14.64 -2.02
CA PHE A 136 19.84 -13.69 -0.95
C PHE A 136 20.86 -13.80 0.19
N GLY A 137 21.37 -12.63 0.60
CA GLY A 137 22.31 -12.49 1.70
C GLY A 137 21.65 -12.12 3.03
N ALA A 138 20.44 -11.56 2.96
CA ALA A 138 19.63 -11.22 4.13
C ALA A 138 19.05 -12.47 4.80
N ARG A 139 18.79 -12.38 6.11
CA ARG A 139 17.96 -13.38 6.80
C ARG A 139 16.50 -13.10 6.48
N LEU A 140 15.82 -14.07 5.87
CA LEU A 140 14.41 -13.97 5.51
C LEU A 140 13.53 -14.86 6.37
N VAL A 141 12.33 -14.37 6.67
CA VAL A 141 11.23 -15.14 7.25
C VAL A 141 9.99 -14.83 6.44
N PHE A 142 9.28 -15.87 6.00
CA PHE A 142 8.02 -15.72 5.28
C PHE A 142 6.87 -16.18 6.15
N ARG A 143 5.73 -15.48 6.08
CA ARG A 143 4.51 -15.88 6.79
C ARG A 143 3.26 -15.55 5.97
N ASP A 144 2.45 -16.58 5.75
CA ASP A 144 1.11 -16.43 5.20
C ASP A 144 0.14 -15.94 6.29
N LEU A 145 -0.64 -14.92 5.97
CA LEU A 145 -1.57 -14.24 6.86
C LEU A 145 -3.03 -14.52 6.48
N ARG A 146 -3.89 -14.46 7.49
CA ARG A 146 -5.36 -14.38 7.34
C ARG A 146 -5.84 -13.04 7.89
N GLU A 147 -7.14 -12.91 8.18
CA GLU A 147 -7.65 -11.86 9.07
C GLU A 147 -7.17 -12.15 10.50
N GLU A 148 -6.22 -11.36 11.00
CA GLU A 148 -5.57 -11.54 12.29
C GLU A 148 -4.92 -10.25 12.78
N THR A 149 -4.43 -10.29 14.02
CA THR A 149 -3.66 -9.20 14.63
C THR A 149 -2.23 -9.65 14.89
N LEU A 150 -1.27 -8.86 14.43
CA LEU A 150 0.16 -9.03 14.67
C LEU A 150 0.64 -7.94 15.63
N ASN A 151 1.41 -8.32 16.64
CA ASN A 151 1.98 -7.39 17.61
C ASN A 151 3.51 -7.45 17.56
N PHE A 152 4.13 -6.30 17.27
CA PHE A 152 5.57 -6.11 17.19
C PHE A 152 6.01 -5.06 18.22
N GLY A 153 5.84 -5.38 19.50
CA GLY A 153 6.13 -4.42 20.58
C GLY A 153 5.17 -3.23 20.55
N SER A 154 5.67 -2.06 20.15
CA SER A 154 4.90 -0.82 20.09
C SER A 154 3.99 -0.71 18.86
N VAL A 155 4.26 -1.51 17.83
CA VAL A 155 3.53 -1.51 16.56
C VAL A 155 2.56 -2.67 16.51
N ARG A 156 1.30 -2.37 16.19
CA ARG A 156 0.25 -3.36 15.91
C ARG A 156 -0.14 -3.30 14.45
N ILE A 157 -0.27 -4.45 13.80
CA ILE A 157 -0.84 -4.60 12.45
C ILE A 157 -2.10 -5.45 12.56
N ASP A 158 -3.24 -4.88 12.21
CA ASP A 158 -4.47 -5.64 11.99
C ASP A 158 -4.68 -5.86 10.49
N THR A 159 -5.26 -6.99 10.11
CA THR A 159 -5.56 -7.33 8.71
C THR A 159 -7.06 -7.52 8.47
N ILE A 160 -7.52 -7.21 7.26
CA ILE A 160 -8.90 -7.43 6.81
C ILE A 160 -8.89 -7.98 5.38
N LEU A 161 -9.77 -8.91 5.06
CA LEU A 161 -9.95 -9.40 3.69
C LEU A 161 -10.72 -8.38 2.84
N LEU A 162 -10.17 -8.10 1.66
CA LEU A 162 -10.71 -7.17 0.68
C LEU A 162 -11.47 -7.90 -0.43
N LYS A 163 -12.37 -7.18 -1.12
CA LYS A 163 -13.08 -7.69 -2.29
C LYS A 163 -12.24 -7.47 -3.54
N HIS A 164 -11.40 -8.44 -3.86
CA HIS A 164 -10.55 -8.44 -5.05
C HIS A 164 -10.32 -9.90 -5.50
N PRO A 165 -10.05 -10.21 -6.79
CA PRO A 165 -9.73 -11.56 -7.22
C PRO A 165 -8.59 -12.20 -6.42
N GLY A 166 -8.80 -13.44 -5.97
CA GLY A 166 -7.90 -14.13 -5.04
C GLY A 166 -8.08 -13.70 -3.59
N TYR A 167 -7.12 -14.02 -2.72
CA TYR A 167 -7.09 -13.45 -1.37
C TYR A 167 -6.27 -12.16 -1.39
N CYS A 168 -6.91 -11.05 -1.00
CA CYS A 168 -6.28 -9.74 -0.82
C CYS A 168 -6.50 -9.25 0.60
N LEU A 169 -5.44 -8.73 1.24
CA LEU A 169 -5.49 -8.18 2.59
C LEU A 169 -5.25 -6.67 2.58
N GLY A 170 -6.10 -5.97 3.32
CA GLY A 170 -5.86 -4.60 3.78
C GLY A 170 -5.17 -4.63 5.14
N TYR A 171 -4.33 -3.62 5.39
CA TYR A 171 -3.54 -3.51 6.62
C TYR A 171 -3.86 -2.24 7.38
N ARG A 172 -4.00 -2.33 8.70
CA ARG A 172 -4.01 -1.17 9.61
C ARG A 172 -2.81 -1.25 10.53
N LEU A 173 -1.85 -0.36 10.31
CA LEU A 173 -0.76 -0.11 11.23
C LEU A 173 -1.20 0.87 12.30
N SER A 174 -0.98 0.54 13.58
CA SER A 174 -1.20 1.44 14.71
C SER A 174 0.04 1.50 15.59
N CYS A 175 0.50 2.70 15.91
CA CYS A 175 1.68 2.92 16.76
C CYS A 175 1.63 4.35 17.36
N HIS A 176 1.99 4.50 18.63
CA HIS A 176 2.02 5.81 19.34
C HIS A 176 0.74 6.66 19.18
N GLY A 177 -0.44 6.04 19.15
CA GLY A 177 -1.71 6.75 18.94
C GLY A 177 -1.97 7.19 17.49
N HIS A 178 -1.03 6.96 16.58
CA HIS A 178 -1.19 7.15 15.14
C HIS A 178 -1.63 5.85 14.45
N SER A 179 -2.33 5.98 13.33
CA SER A 179 -2.68 4.84 12.48
C SER A 179 -2.70 5.14 10.99
N VAL A 180 -2.18 4.18 10.22
CA VAL A 180 -2.12 4.19 8.75
C VAL A 180 -2.84 2.97 8.24
N CYS A 181 -3.85 3.16 7.39
CA CYS A 181 -4.57 2.09 6.71
C CYS A 181 -4.13 2.01 5.25
N TYR A 182 -3.69 0.84 4.82
CA TYR A 182 -3.33 0.50 3.45
C TYR A 182 -4.36 -0.48 2.91
N ILE A 183 -5.35 0.04 2.20
CA ILE A 183 -6.50 -0.66 1.64
C ILE A 183 -6.45 -0.48 0.14
N THR A 184 -5.48 -1.08 -0.54
CA THR A 184 -5.32 -0.92 -2.01
C THR A 184 -6.47 -1.61 -2.74
N ASP A 185 -6.20 -2.58 -3.59
CA ASP A 185 -7.12 -3.23 -4.50
C ASP A 185 -8.34 -3.79 -3.77
N ASN A 186 -9.47 -3.10 -3.95
CA ASN A 186 -10.71 -3.39 -3.28
C ASN A 186 -11.90 -2.87 -4.09
N GLU A 187 -12.93 -3.70 -4.25
CA GLU A 187 -14.16 -3.32 -4.94
C GLU A 187 -15.29 -2.98 -3.95
N LEU A 188 -15.63 -1.69 -3.92
CA LEU A 188 -16.85 -1.14 -3.34
C LEU A 188 -17.88 -1.02 -4.47
N TYR A 189 -18.74 -2.03 -4.59
CA TYR A 189 -19.85 -2.00 -5.54
C TYR A 189 -20.75 -0.80 -5.29
N LEU A 190 -21.32 -0.22 -6.36
CA LEU A 190 -22.35 0.82 -6.23
C LEU A 190 -23.56 0.27 -5.48
N SER A 191 -24.22 1.10 -4.66
CA SER A 191 -25.43 0.71 -3.91
C SER A 191 -26.59 0.17 -4.77
N THR A 192 -26.59 0.46 -6.07
CA THR A 192 -27.57 -0.04 -7.04
C THR A 192 -27.22 -1.41 -7.61
N ASP A 193 -26.01 -1.91 -7.39
CA ASP A 193 -25.54 -3.20 -7.89
C ASP A 193 -26.00 -4.35 -6.98
N PRO A 194 -26.47 -5.49 -7.51
CA PRO A 194 -26.91 -6.63 -6.70
C PRO A 194 -25.81 -7.26 -5.82
N ARG A 195 -24.52 -7.02 -6.12
CA ARG A 195 -23.37 -7.48 -5.33
C ARG A 195 -22.99 -6.53 -4.20
N TYR A 196 -23.66 -5.38 -4.11
CA TYR A 196 -23.51 -4.46 -2.99
C TYR A 196 -23.79 -5.17 -1.66
N ASP A 197 -22.87 -4.98 -0.72
CA ASP A 197 -22.95 -5.56 0.60
C ASP A 197 -22.67 -4.48 1.63
N LEU A 198 -23.74 -3.93 2.20
CA LEU A 198 -23.64 -2.92 3.26
C LEU A 198 -22.88 -3.45 4.48
N GLY A 199 -23.00 -4.75 4.79
CA GLY A 199 -22.27 -5.37 5.89
C GLY A 199 -20.76 -5.36 5.66
N TYR A 200 -20.32 -5.58 4.41
CA TYR A 200 -18.92 -5.40 4.02
C TYR A 200 -18.46 -3.96 4.16
N VAL A 201 -19.22 -3.00 3.63
CA VAL A 201 -18.89 -1.57 3.69
C VAL A 201 -18.76 -1.10 5.13
N GLU A 202 -19.71 -1.44 6.01
CA GLU A 202 -19.65 -1.06 7.43
C GLU A 202 -18.51 -1.76 8.17
N ARG A 203 -18.19 -3.02 7.84
CA ARG A 203 -17.03 -3.71 8.41
C ARG A 203 -15.72 -3.00 8.04
N LEU A 204 -15.55 -2.65 6.76
CA LEU A 204 -14.38 -1.92 6.29
C LEU A 204 -14.31 -0.50 6.86
N ALA A 205 -15.44 0.22 6.92
CA ALA A 205 -15.53 1.54 7.53
C ALA A 205 -15.15 1.52 9.02
N ASN A 206 -15.53 0.47 9.75
CA ASN A 206 -15.12 0.28 11.14
C ASN A 206 -13.64 -0.07 11.26
N PHE A 207 -13.11 -0.89 10.35
CA PHE A 207 -11.69 -1.24 10.31
C PHE A 207 -10.79 0.00 10.12
N VAL A 208 -11.14 0.90 9.20
CA VAL A 208 -10.35 2.12 8.91
C VAL A 208 -10.75 3.32 9.77
N ARG A 209 -11.69 3.15 10.70
CA ARG A 209 -12.29 4.24 11.48
C ARG A 209 -11.24 5.09 12.20
N GLY A 210 -11.34 6.41 12.00
CA GLY A 210 -10.51 7.40 12.68
C GLY A 210 -9.02 7.36 12.31
N ALA A 211 -8.63 6.61 11.27
CA ALA A 211 -7.23 6.54 10.84
C ALA A 211 -6.67 7.91 10.49
N ASP A 212 -5.39 8.15 10.79
CA ASP A 212 -4.72 9.38 10.38
C ASP A 212 -4.60 9.46 8.86
N VAL A 213 -4.36 8.32 8.22
CA VAL A 213 -4.27 8.18 6.77
C VAL A 213 -4.96 6.90 6.34
N LEU A 214 -5.86 7.01 5.36
CA LEU A 214 -6.35 5.91 4.54
C LEU A 214 -5.75 6.04 3.14
N ILE A 215 -4.88 5.11 2.79
CA ILE A 215 -4.32 4.92 1.44
C ILE A 215 -5.18 3.87 0.77
N THR A 216 -5.86 4.22 -0.32
CA THR A 216 -6.82 3.31 -0.95
C THR A 216 -6.87 3.44 -2.45
N ASP A 217 -7.20 2.34 -3.12
CA ASP A 217 -7.35 2.34 -4.57
C ASP A 217 -8.41 3.35 -5.03
N THR A 218 -8.11 4.04 -6.11
CA THR A 218 -9.00 4.97 -6.83
C THR A 218 -8.77 4.81 -8.32
N THR A 219 -8.82 3.54 -8.75
CA THR A 219 -8.50 3.17 -10.13
C THR A 219 -9.47 3.85 -11.10
N TYR A 220 -10.77 3.88 -10.76
CA TYR A 220 -11.78 4.40 -11.68
C TYR A 220 -12.42 5.72 -11.25
N ARG A 221 -12.83 6.50 -12.24
CA ARG A 221 -13.84 7.55 -12.09
C ARG A 221 -15.23 6.93 -12.16
N ASP A 222 -16.21 7.66 -11.63
CA ASP A 222 -17.59 7.15 -11.51
C ASP A 222 -18.22 6.73 -12.85
N HIS A 223 -17.90 7.45 -13.93
CA HIS A 223 -18.43 7.15 -15.26
C HIS A 223 -17.76 5.94 -15.95
N GLU A 224 -16.56 5.55 -15.49
CA GLU A 224 -15.79 4.42 -16.05
C GLU A 224 -16.22 3.09 -15.41
N TYR A 225 -16.49 3.12 -14.09
CA TYR A 225 -16.77 1.95 -13.28
C TYR A 225 -17.89 1.01 -13.79
N PRO A 226 -19.02 1.48 -14.36
CA PRO A 226 -20.06 0.58 -14.86
C PRO A 226 -19.58 -0.45 -15.90
N THR A 227 -18.46 -0.18 -16.58
CA THR A 227 -17.85 -1.10 -17.56
C THR A 227 -16.74 -1.98 -16.97
N LYS A 228 -16.42 -1.80 -15.68
CA LYS A 228 -15.28 -2.39 -14.96
C LYS A 228 -15.69 -3.18 -13.72
N VAL A 229 -16.97 -3.42 -13.52
CA VAL A 229 -17.47 -4.19 -12.38
C VAL A 229 -16.88 -5.60 -12.37
N ASP A 230 -16.55 -6.12 -11.19
CA ASP A 230 -15.81 -7.37 -10.92
C ASP A 230 -14.33 -7.36 -11.31
N TRP A 231 -13.76 -6.20 -11.68
CA TRP A 231 -12.31 -6.07 -11.88
C TRP A 231 -11.57 -5.90 -10.56
N GLY A 232 -12.28 -5.78 -9.43
CA GLY A 232 -11.67 -5.75 -8.11
C GLY A 232 -11.21 -4.36 -7.65
N HIS A 233 -11.73 -3.29 -8.25
CA HIS A 233 -11.35 -1.90 -7.94
C HIS A 233 -12.57 -0.99 -7.81
N SER A 234 -12.40 0.11 -7.07
CA SER A 234 -13.48 1.05 -6.76
C SER A 234 -13.45 2.33 -7.62
N CYS A 235 -14.61 2.99 -7.71
CA CYS A 235 -14.68 4.37 -8.17
C CYS A 235 -14.50 5.38 -7.03
N VAL A 236 -14.12 6.60 -7.40
CA VAL A 236 -13.85 7.70 -6.45
C VAL A 236 -15.01 8.05 -5.52
N SER A 237 -16.27 7.94 -5.95
CA SER A 237 -17.42 8.27 -5.09
C SER A 237 -17.62 7.28 -3.95
N GLU A 238 -17.49 5.98 -4.21
CA GLU A 238 -17.61 4.95 -3.17
C GLU A 238 -16.44 5.03 -2.17
N VAL A 239 -15.25 5.39 -2.65
CA VAL A 239 -14.08 5.65 -1.80
C VAL A 239 -14.30 6.89 -0.92
N ALA A 240 -14.88 7.97 -1.47
CA ALA A 240 -15.24 9.15 -0.69
C ALA A 240 -16.28 8.83 0.40
N ASP A 241 -17.28 8.02 0.07
CA ASP A 241 -18.30 7.56 1.01
C ASP A 241 -17.69 6.73 2.15
N LEU A 242 -16.82 5.75 1.83
CA LEU A 242 -16.08 4.98 2.83
C LEU A 242 -15.29 5.88 3.78
N ALA A 243 -14.51 6.82 3.23
CA ALA A 243 -13.67 7.73 4.01
C ALA A 243 -14.50 8.63 4.94
N ALA A 244 -15.61 9.19 4.45
CA ALA A 244 -16.53 10.00 5.24
C ALA A 244 -17.20 9.19 6.35
N ARG A 245 -17.73 8.00 6.03
CA ARG A 245 -18.34 7.09 7.01
C ARG A 245 -17.38 6.69 8.11
N ALA A 246 -16.12 6.40 7.74
CA ALA A 246 -15.07 6.03 8.68
C ALA A 246 -14.52 7.22 9.49
N LYS A 247 -14.78 8.46 9.06
CA LYS A 247 -14.22 9.68 9.65
C LYS A 247 -12.69 9.62 9.74
N VAL A 248 -12.04 9.18 8.65
CA VAL A 248 -10.57 9.22 8.56
C VAL A 248 -10.10 10.68 8.53
N LYS A 249 -8.88 10.95 8.98
CA LYS A 249 -8.36 12.33 8.96
C LYS A 249 -7.93 12.74 7.55
N ARG A 250 -7.21 11.84 6.87
CA ARG A 250 -6.74 12.02 5.49
C ARG A 250 -7.09 10.82 4.62
N LEU A 251 -7.59 11.10 3.41
CA LEU A 251 -7.80 10.15 2.33
C LEU A 251 -6.73 10.38 1.26
N HIS A 252 -5.91 9.38 1.00
CA HIS A 252 -4.87 9.39 -0.01
C HIS A 252 -5.28 8.52 -1.19
N LEU A 253 -5.51 9.16 -2.34
CA LEU A 253 -5.89 8.50 -3.57
C LEU A 253 -4.69 7.73 -4.13
N PHE A 254 -4.85 6.43 -4.36
CA PHE A 254 -3.75 5.54 -4.73
C PHE A 254 -4.20 4.57 -5.84
N HIS A 255 -3.30 3.73 -6.33
CA HIS A 255 -3.56 2.68 -7.33
C HIS A 255 -4.26 3.20 -8.60
N HIS A 256 -3.70 4.26 -9.19
CA HIS A 256 -4.28 4.90 -10.37
C HIS A 256 -4.21 3.99 -11.60
N ASP A 257 -5.26 4.02 -12.43
CA ASP A 257 -5.35 3.23 -13.66
C ASP A 257 -4.21 3.61 -14.64
N PRO A 258 -3.57 2.63 -15.29
CA PRO A 258 -2.42 2.89 -16.15
C PRO A 258 -2.76 3.63 -17.47
N ASP A 259 -4.03 3.64 -17.89
CA ASP A 259 -4.48 4.37 -19.07
C ASP A 259 -4.85 5.84 -18.75
N GLN A 260 -4.76 6.25 -17.47
CA GLN A 260 -5.02 7.60 -17.01
C GLN A 260 -3.75 8.45 -16.93
N SER A 261 -3.87 9.73 -17.28
CA SER A 261 -2.80 10.72 -17.17
C SER A 261 -2.78 11.41 -15.79
N ASP A 262 -1.73 12.17 -15.52
CA ASP A 262 -1.67 13.06 -14.35
C ASP A 262 -2.89 14.02 -14.28
N ASP A 263 -3.41 14.46 -15.41
CA ASP A 263 -4.58 15.34 -15.47
C ASP A 263 -5.87 14.59 -15.07
N ASP A 264 -5.97 13.30 -15.39
CA ASP A 264 -7.09 12.46 -14.92
C ASP A 264 -7.02 12.23 -13.42
N ILE A 265 -5.81 12.10 -12.84
CA ILE A 265 -5.61 12.03 -11.39
C ILE A 265 -6.02 13.34 -10.71
N ASP A 266 -5.70 14.51 -11.31
CA ASP A 266 -6.19 15.80 -10.80
C ASP A 266 -7.71 15.88 -10.81
N VAL A 267 -8.35 15.35 -11.86
CA VAL A 267 -9.80 15.28 -11.94
C VAL A 267 -10.38 14.35 -10.87
N LYS A 268 -9.80 13.16 -10.65
CA LYS A 268 -10.18 12.27 -9.55
C LYS A 268 -10.08 12.95 -8.19
N LEU A 269 -9.00 13.70 -7.95
CA LEU A 269 -8.81 14.46 -6.72
C LEU A 269 -9.90 15.52 -6.52
N LYS A 270 -10.25 16.24 -7.59
CA LYS A 270 -11.33 17.23 -7.57
C LYS A 270 -12.68 16.58 -7.29
N GLU A 271 -13.03 15.53 -8.03
CA GLU A 271 -14.31 14.80 -7.91
C GLU A 271 -14.49 14.21 -6.51
N THR A 272 -13.43 13.62 -5.96
CA THR A 272 -13.44 13.05 -4.60
C THR A 272 -13.66 14.14 -3.55
N ARG A 273 -12.99 15.29 -3.66
CA ARG A 273 -13.18 16.44 -2.75
C ARG A 273 -14.60 16.98 -2.82
N GLU A 274 -15.17 17.09 -4.01
CA GLU A 274 -16.56 17.51 -4.19
C GLU A 274 -17.54 16.50 -3.61
N ALA A 275 -17.27 15.20 -3.73
CA ALA A 275 -18.07 14.15 -3.10
C ALA A 275 -18.03 14.23 -1.58
N LEU A 276 -16.85 14.39 -0.98
CA LEU A 276 -16.69 14.60 0.46
C LEU A 276 -17.44 15.85 0.95
N ALA A 277 -17.38 16.95 0.20
CA ALA A 277 -18.10 18.18 0.53
C ALA A 277 -19.63 17.98 0.48
N ARG A 278 -20.15 17.24 -0.51
CA ARG A 278 -21.58 16.87 -0.57
C ARG A 278 -22.03 16.02 0.62
N LEU A 279 -21.13 15.19 1.15
CA LEU A 279 -21.36 14.38 2.35
C LEU A 279 -21.22 15.18 3.65
N GLY A 280 -20.83 16.47 3.59
CA GLY A 280 -20.56 17.29 4.77
C GLY A 280 -19.36 16.80 5.59
N SER A 281 -18.38 16.18 4.92
CA SER A 281 -17.22 15.56 5.53
C SER A 281 -16.02 16.50 5.56
N ASP A 282 -15.31 16.53 6.69
CA ASP A 282 -14.06 17.31 6.88
C ASP A 282 -12.79 16.51 6.53
N VAL A 283 -12.93 15.32 5.92
CA VAL A 283 -11.80 14.49 5.50
C VAL A 283 -10.91 15.27 4.52
N ALA A 284 -9.62 15.39 4.84
CA ALA A 284 -8.65 15.97 3.91
C ALA A 284 -8.30 14.96 2.82
N CYS A 285 -8.58 15.29 1.55
CA CYS A 285 -8.29 14.41 0.42
C CYS A 285 -7.07 14.88 -0.37
N GLU A 286 -6.12 13.99 -0.61
CA GLU A 286 -4.83 14.23 -1.24
C GLU A 286 -4.51 13.12 -2.26
N ALA A 287 -3.76 13.43 -3.31
CA ALA A 287 -3.19 12.45 -4.23
C ALA A 287 -1.66 12.50 -4.06
N PRO A 288 -1.04 11.56 -3.33
CA PRO A 288 0.40 11.54 -3.14
C PRO A 288 1.13 11.27 -4.46
N SER A 289 2.24 11.98 -4.69
CA SER A 289 3.19 11.66 -5.76
C SER A 289 4.28 10.73 -5.24
N GLU A 290 4.96 10.02 -6.13
CA GLU A 290 6.24 9.38 -5.81
C GLU A 290 7.23 10.37 -5.17
N GLY A 291 7.95 9.89 -4.16
CA GLY A 291 8.89 10.67 -3.37
C GLY A 291 8.24 11.60 -2.33
N SER A 292 6.90 11.71 -2.31
CA SER A 292 6.22 12.47 -1.27
C SER A 292 6.32 11.76 0.09
N LYS A 293 6.32 12.57 1.15
CA LYS A 293 6.44 12.11 2.54
C LYS A 293 5.47 12.87 3.44
N LEU A 294 4.75 12.15 4.28
CA LEU A 294 3.85 12.66 5.29
C LEU A 294 4.35 12.26 6.68
N VAL A 295 4.43 13.22 7.61
CA VAL A 295 4.76 12.95 9.02
C VAL A 295 3.50 13.17 9.86
N LEU A 296 3.17 12.19 10.68
CA LEU A 296 2.03 12.20 11.61
C LEU A 296 2.43 12.74 12.98
#